data_AF-A0A8X8DD33-F1
#
_entry.id   AF-A0A8X8DD33-F1
#
_cell.length_a   1.000
_cell.length_b   1.000
_cell.length_c   1.000
_cell.angle_alpha   90.00
_cell.angle_beta   90.00
_cell.angle_gamma   90.00
#
_symmetry.space_group_name_H-M   'P 1'
#
loop_
_entity.id
_entity.type
_entity.pdbx_description
1 polymer ?
#
loop_
_entity_poly.entity_id
_entity_poly.type
_entity_poly.pdbx_seq_one_letter_code
_entity_poly.pdbx_strand_id
1 'polypeptide(L)'
;MATTACFIIVSRNDIPIYEAEVGSATKREDAAQMHQFILHAALDIVQDLAWTTSAMYLKAIDRFNDLVVSVYVTAGHILCVSDFNCFSDKKNAEKMENDIYILLNPLYLPGSRIASSHFDTKVRALARKYL
;
A
#
# COMPACT_ATOMS: atom_id res chain seq x y z
N MET A 1 -19.26 -6.45 9.06
CA MET A 1 -19.15 -6.14 7.61
C MET A 1 -17.81 -6.69 7.16
N ALA A 2 -17.76 -7.46 6.08
CA ALA A 2 -16.50 -8.01 5.60
C ALA A 2 -15.64 -6.87 5.06
N THR A 3 -14.59 -6.50 5.78
CA THR A 3 -13.63 -5.49 5.37
C THR A 3 -12.58 -6.17 4.49
N THR A 4 -12.54 -5.79 3.22
CA THR A 4 -11.46 -6.14 2.29
C THR A 4 -10.55 -4.93 2.19
N ALA A 5 -9.27 -5.12 2.50
CA ALA A 5 -8.23 -4.14 2.32
C ALA A 5 -7.26 -4.59 1.22
N CYS A 6 -6.74 -3.63 0.46
CA CYS A 6 -5.81 -3.87 -0.62
C CYS A 6 -4.53 -3.06 -0.40
N PHE A 7 -3.43 -3.75 -0.17
CA PHE A 7 -2.13 -3.13 0.03
C PHE A 7 -1.29 -3.29 -1.24
N ILE A 8 -0.82 -2.17 -1.80
CA ILE A 8 -0.02 -2.15 -3.03
C ILE A 8 1.29 -1.40 -2.77
N ILE A 9 2.36 -1.86 -3.41
CA ILE A 9 3.63 -1.14 -3.45
C ILE A 9 3.89 -0.76 -4.89
N VAL A 10 4.10 0.52 -5.15
CA VAL A 10 4.34 1.05 -6.49
C VAL A 10 5.79 1.51 -6.60
N SER A 11 6.45 1.13 -7.68
CA SER A 11 7.78 1.64 -8.00
C SER A 11 7.70 3.07 -8.53
N ARG A 12 8.86 3.71 -8.70
CA ARG A 12 8.97 5.07 -9.28
C ARG A 12 8.42 5.20 -10.71
N ASN A 13 8.32 4.09 -11.43
CA ASN A 13 7.85 4.05 -12.82
C ASN A 13 6.36 3.67 -12.92
N ASP A 14 5.58 3.86 -11.85
CA ASP A 14 4.16 3.51 -11.77
C ASP A 14 3.88 2.01 -11.99
N ILE A 15 4.89 1.17 -11.76
CA ILE A 15 4.79 -0.29 -11.86
C ILE A 15 4.48 -0.86 -10.47
N PRO A 16 3.37 -1.59 -10.27
CA PRO A 16 3.09 -2.27 -9.02
C PRO A 16 4.09 -3.44 -8.82
N ILE A 17 4.89 -3.36 -7.78
CA ILE A 17 5.93 -4.36 -7.42
C ILE A 17 5.46 -5.35 -6.37
N TYR A 18 4.37 -5.05 -5.64
CA TYR A 18 3.76 -5.97 -4.70
C TYR A 18 2.28 -5.63 -4.53
N GLU A 19 1.47 -6.66 -4.33
CA GLU A 19 0.03 -6.55 -4.13
C GLU A 19 -0.40 -7.62 -3.12
N ALA A 20 -1.17 -7.21 -2.11
CA ALA A 20 -1.75 -8.10 -1.14
C ALA A 20 -3.16 -7.65 -0.77
N GLU A 21 -4.13 -8.49 -1.11
CA GLU A 21 -5.47 -8.39 -0.57
C GLU A 21 -5.56 -9.11 0.77
N VAL A 22 -6.19 -8.45 1.73
CA VAL A 22 -6.40 -8.99 3.08
C VAL A 22 -7.82 -8.70 3.52
N GLY A 23 -8.56 -9.73 3.92
CA GLY A 23 -9.96 -9.61 4.31
C GLY A 23 -10.67 -10.95 4.33
N SER A 24 -11.85 -11.01 4.97
CA SER A 24 -12.62 -12.25 5.15
C SER A 24 -13.63 -12.51 4.04
N ALA A 25 -13.74 -11.63 3.03
CA ALA A 25 -14.67 -11.83 1.93
C ALA A 25 -14.10 -12.87 0.96
N THR A 26 -14.94 -13.81 0.53
CA THR A 26 -14.69 -14.68 -0.62
C THR A 26 -14.13 -13.86 -1.77
N LYS A 27 -12.93 -14.22 -2.27
CA LYS A 27 -12.27 -13.63 -3.43
C LYS A 27 -13.30 -13.35 -4.53
N ARG A 28 -13.75 -12.10 -4.63
CA ARG A 28 -14.47 -11.60 -5.79
C ARG A 28 -13.42 -10.91 -6.64
N GLU A 29 -13.08 -11.52 -7.77
CA GLU A 29 -12.10 -10.96 -8.72
C GLU A 29 -12.50 -9.52 -9.13
N ASP A 30 -13.81 -9.23 -9.19
CA ASP A 30 -14.34 -7.89 -9.43
C ASP A 30 -13.89 -6.84 -8.38
N ALA A 31 -13.75 -7.25 -7.11
CA ALA A 31 -13.33 -6.34 -6.04
C ALA A 31 -11.84 -5.99 -6.15
N ALA A 32 -11.00 -6.97 -6.56
CA ALA A 32 -9.57 -6.76 -6.79
C ALA A 32 -9.33 -5.77 -7.94
N GLN A 33 -10.04 -5.96 -9.06
CA GLN A 33 -9.98 -5.05 -10.21
C GLN A 33 -10.43 -3.64 -9.85
N MET A 34 -11.48 -3.52 -9.03
CA MET A 34 -11.96 -2.22 -8.55
C MET A 34 -10.92 -1.52 -7.68
N HIS A 35 -10.29 -2.23 -6.74
CA HIS A 35 -9.22 -1.66 -5.92
C HIS A 35 -8.05 -1.17 -6.77
N GLN A 36 -7.62 -1.96 -7.76
CA GLN A 36 -6.56 -1.57 -8.68
C GLN A 36 -6.90 -0.28 -9.45
N PHE A 37 -8.14 -0.14 -9.93
CA PHE A 37 -8.59 1.06 -10.62
C PHE A 37 -8.55 2.29 -9.73
N ILE A 38 -9.07 2.19 -8.50
CA ILE A 38 -9.10 3.30 -7.53
C ILE A 38 -7.68 3.71 -7.14
N LEU A 39 -6.81 2.74 -6.84
CA LEU A 39 -5.41 2.98 -6.48
C LEU A 39 -4.63 3.65 -7.60
N HIS A 40 -4.89 3.24 -8.84
CA HIS A 40 -4.25 3.85 -10.01
C HIS A 40 -4.72 5.28 -10.21
N ALA A 41 -6.02 5.57 -10.06
CA ALA A 41 -6.56 6.92 -10.14
C ALA A 41 -5.99 7.86 -9.06
N ALA A 42 -5.79 7.33 -7.84
CA ALA A 42 -5.24 8.11 -6.72
C ALA A 42 -3.74 8.43 -6.88
N LEU A 43 -3.01 7.73 -7.76
CA LEU A 43 -1.56 7.88 -7.92
C LEU A 43 -1.17 9.27 -8.45
N ASP A 44 -1.99 9.85 -9.33
CA ASP A 44 -1.78 11.20 -9.88
C ASP A 44 -1.79 12.27 -8.77
N ILE A 45 -2.79 12.17 -7.88
CA ILE A 45 -2.94 13.08 -6.72
C ILE A 45 -1.76 12.92 -5.75
N VAL A 46 -1.30 11.68 -5.53
CA VAL A 46 -0.14 11.39 -4.67
C VAL A 46 1.13 12.03 -5.23
N GLN A 47 1.35 11.96 -6.54
CA GLN A 47 2.53 12.52 -7.17
C GLN A 47 2.60 14.04 -6.92
N ASP A 48 1.50 14.76 -7.11
CA ASP A 48 1.44 16.21 -6.82
C ASP A 48 1.66 16.52 -5.33
N LEU A 49 1.06 15.74 -4.44
CA LEU A 49 1.22 15.92 -2.99
C LEU A 49 2.65 15.60 -2.51
N ALA A 50 3.32 14.64 -3.13
CA ALA A 50 4.70 14.27 -2.79
C ALA A 50 5.70 15.40 -3.05
N TRP A 51 5.44 16.29 -4.01
CA TRP A 51 6.27 17.46 -4.28
C TRP A 51 6.00 18.64 -3.35
N THR A 52 4.81 18.70 -2.75
CA THR A 52 4.37 19.84 -1.93
C THR A 52 4.44 19.57 -0.44
N THR A 53 4.44 18.30 -0.01
CA THR A 53 4.51 17.91 1.40
C THR A 53 5.84 17.22 1.73
N SER A 54 6.36 17.50 2.92
CA SER A 54 7.52 16.76 3.47
C SER A 54 7.12 15.58 4.36
N ALA A 55 5.82 15.40 4.62
CA ALA A 55 5.30 14.30 5.42
C ALA A 55 5.32 12.99 4.63
N MET A 56 5.92 11.94 5.19
CA MET A 56 5.93 10.62 4.56
C MET A 56 4.57 9.93 4.60
N TYR A 57 3.73 10.22 5.60
CA TYR A 57 2.39 9.64 5.70
C TYR A 57 1.32 10.66 5.33
N LEU A 58 0.58 10.35 4.28
CA LEU A 58 -0.53 11.13 3.75
C LEU A 58 -1.85 10.39 4.01
N LYS A 59 -2.62 10.90 4.97
CA LYS A 59 -3.89 10.28 5.37
C LYS A 59 -5.03 10.73 4.45
N ALA A 60 -5.84 9.78 4.00
CA ALA A 60 -7.10 10.04 3.29
C ALA A 60 -6.96 11.02 2.11
N ILE A 61 -6.07 10.69 1.17
CA ILE A 61 -5.80 11.50 -0.02
C ILE A 61 -6.99 11.48 -0.96
N ASP A 62 -7.60 10.31 -1.13
CA ASP A 62 -8.73 10.10 -2.02
C ASP A 62 -9.79 9.21 -1.37
N ARG A 63 -11.03 9.36 -1.81
CA ARG A 63 -12.17 8.61 -1.29
C ARG A 63 -13.09 8.21 -2.43
N PHE A 64 -13.33 6.91 -2.51
CA PHE A 64 -14.31 6.33 -3.44
C PHE A 64 -15.33 5.48 -2.66
N ASN A 65 -16.59 5.93 -2.60
CA ASN A 65 -17.62 5.34 -1.75
C ASN A 65 -17.18 5.27 -0.26
N ASP A 66 -17.12 4.06 0.30
CA ASP A 66 -16.64 3.77 1.65
C ASP A 66 -15.12 3.50 1.69
N LEU A 67 -14.46 3.45 0.53
CA LEU A 67 -13.02 3.19 0.43
C LEU A 67 -12.24 4.48 0.63
N VAL A 68 -11.26 4.44 1.53
CA VAL A 68 -10.39 5.58 1.83
C VAL A 68 -8.94 5.22 1.50
N VAL A 69 -8.33 6.00 0.62
CA VAL A 69 -6.95 5.80 0.15
C VAL A 69 -6.00 6.60 1.03
N SER A 70 -5.02 5.94 1.63
CA SER A 70 -4.00 6.59 2.46
C SER A 70 -2.62 6.14 2.03
N VAL A 71 -1.69 7.05 1.83
CA VAL A 71 -0.44 6.72 1.14
C VAL A 71 0.76 6.99 2.03
N TYR A 72 1.76 6.15 1.86
CA TYR A 72 3.07 6.34 2.45
C TYR A 72 4.06 6.66 1.33
N VAL A 73 4.71 7.81 1.41
CA VAL A 73 5.69 8.27 0.43
C VAL A 73 7.06 8.17 1.08
N THR A 74 7.93 7.35 0.50
CA THR A 74 9.33 7.22 0.93
C THR A 74 10.23 8.03 0.01
N ALA A 75 11.47 8.29 0.44
CA ALA A 75 12.43 9.12 -0.31
C ALA A 75 12.80 8.61 -1.72
N GLY A 76 12.45 7.36 -2.09
CA GLY A 76 12.74 6.79 -3.40
C GLY A 76 11.59 5.98 -4.05
N HIS A 77 10.50 5.71 -3.32
CA HIS A 77 9.39 4.85 -3.75
C HIS A 77 8.05 5.35 -3.23
N ILE A 78 6.99 5.21 -4.04
CA ILE A 78 5.61 5.55 -3.67
C ILE A 78 4.92 4.27 -3.14
N LEU A 79 4.67 4.20 -1.84
CA LEU A 79 3.97 3.07 -1.22
C LEU A 79 2.46 3.38 -1.10
N CYS A 80 1.65 2.90 -2.03
CA CYS A 80 0.20 3.13 -2.05
C CYS A 80 -0.59 2.10 -1.22
N VAL A 81 -1.00 2.48 0.00
CA VAL A 81 -1.86 1.63 0.83
C VAL A 81 -3.34 1.94 0.56
N SER A 82 -4.16 0.92 0.28
CA SER A 82 -5.61 1.09 0.23
C SER A 82 -6.34 0.31 1.32
N ASP A 83 -7.32 1.04 1.82
CA ASP A 83 -8.21 0.82 2.94
C ASP A 83 -7.57 0.62 4.28
N PHE A 84 -7.79 1.59 5.17
CA PHE A 84 -8.15 1.30 6.55
C PHE A 84 -8.59 2.55 7.30
N ASN A 85 -9.75 2.43 7.95
CA ASN A 85 -10.07 3.23 9.13
C ASN A 85 -9.12 2.95 10.33
N CYS A 86 -8.33 1.86 10.33
CA CYS A 86 -7.47 1.40 11.44
C CYS A 86 -5.96 1.73 11.31
N PHE A 87 -5.41 1.90 10.10
CA PHE A 87 -4.06 2.45 9.86
C PHE A 87 -3.99 3.97 10.09
N SER A 88 -5.06 4.55 10.64
CA SER A 88 -5.13 5.91 11.16
C SER A 88 -4.02 6.25 12.17
N ASP A 89 -3.41 5.24 12.80
CA ASP A 89 -2.31 5.41 13.75
C ASP A 89 -0.96 5.43 13.04
N LYS A 90 -0.32 6.61 13.03
CA LYS A 90 1.04 6.86 12.48
C LYS A 90 2.05 5.77 12.87
N LYS A 91 1.97 5.27 14.12
CA LYS A 91 2.85 4.23 14.67
C LYS A 91 2.83 2.90 13.90
N ASN A 92 1.71 2.58 13.26
CA ASN A 92 1.55 1.31 12.54
C ASN A 92 2.12 1.38 11.12
N ALA A 93 2.04 2.55 10.47
CA ALA A 93 2.68 2.82 9.18
C ALA A 93 4.22 2.84 9.31
N GLU A 94 4.75 3.47 10.37
CA GLU A 94 6.19 3.48 10.68
C GLU A 94 6.75 2.07 10.88
N LYS A 95 5.96 1.15 11.43
CA LYS A 95 6.40 -0.24 11.63
C LYS A 95 6.51 -1.01 10.31
N MET A 96 5.71 -0.64 9.31
CA MET A 96 5.78 -1.22 7.98
C MET A 96 6.93 -0.64 7.16
N GLU A 97 7.36 0.60 7.41
CA GLU A 97 8.60 1.17 6.85
C GLU A 97 9.81 0.32 7.21
N ASN A 98 9.90 -0.13 8.47
CA ASN A 98 10.95 -1.03 8.93
C ASN A 98 10.90 -2.43 8.28
N ASP A 99 9.89 -2.78 7.49
CA ASP A 99 9.86 -4.03 6.72
C ASP A 99 10.20 -3.79 5.23
N ILE A 100 10.35 -2.53 4.81
CA ILE A 100 10.80 -2.13 3.47
C ILE A 100 12.32 -2.27 3.29
N TYR A 101 13.09 -2.70 4.31
CA TYR A 101 14.53 -3.02 4.15
C TYR A 101 14.81 -4.03 3.03
N ILE A 102 13.83 -4.80 2.57
CA ILE A 102 13.98 -5.63 1.36
C ILE A 102 14.37 -4.81 0.13
N LEU A 103 13.91 -3.55 0.02
CA LEU A 103 14.28 -2.64 -1.07
C LEU A 103 15.72 -2.10 -0.90
N LEU A 104 16.26 -2.14 0.32
CA LEU A 104 17.64 -1.75 0.63
C LEU A 104 18.63 -2.91 0.44
N ASN A 105 18.14 -4.09 0.06
CA ASN A 105 19.01 -5.20 -0.30
C ASN A 105 19.77 -4.83 -1.60
N PRO A 106 21.12 -4.83 -1.61
CA PRO A 106 21.90 -4.52 -2.82
C PRO A 106 21.68 -5.52 -3.97
N LEU A 107 21.11 -6.68 -3.68
CA LEU A 107 20.72 -7.68 -4.68
C LEU A 107 19.30 -7.46 -5.24
N TYR A 108 18.55 -6.48 -4.71
CA TYR A 108 17.24 -6.14 -5.21
C TYR A 108 17.35 -5.32 -6.49
N LEU A 109 16.79 -5.83 -7.58
CA LEU A 109 16.68 -5.09 -8.83
C LEU A 109 15.58 -4.02 -8.70
N PRO A 110 15.88 -2.73 -8.86
CA PRO A 110 14.86 -1.69 -8.81
C PRO A 110 13.75 -1.96 -9.83
N GLY A 111 12.49 -1.95 -9.38
CA GLY A 111 11.32 -2.24 -10.22
C GLY A 111 11.03 -3.72 -10.45
N SER A 112 11.84 -4.64 -9.94
CA SER A 112 11.48 -6.07 -9.92
C SER A 112 10.30 -6.32 -8.97
N ARG A 113 9.52 -7.38 -9.23
CA ARG A 113 8.39 -7.77 -8.36
C ARG A 113 8.93 -8.43 -7.09
N ILE A 114 8.37 -8.06 -5.93
CA ILE A 114 8.68 -8.70 -4.66
C ILE A 114 7.97 -10.05 -4.61
N ALA A 115 8.72 -11.14 -4.79
CA ALA A 115 8.21 -12.52 -4.78
C ALA A 115 8.57 -13.30 -3.49
N SER A 116 9.10 -12.62 -2.46
CA SER A 116 9.55 -13.27 -1.23
C SER A 116 8.37 -13.75 -0.38
N SER A 117 8.31 -15.05 -0.10
CA SER A 117 7.30 -15.67 0.77
C SER A 117 7.39 -15.19 2.23
N HIS A 118 8.61 -14.89 2.70
CA HIS A 118 8.82 -14.36 4.04
C HIS A 118 8.20 -12.96 4.18
N PHE A 119 8.37 -12.12 3.15
CA PHE A 119 7.77 -10.79 3.11
C PHE A 119 6.24 -10.87 3.12
N ASP A 120 5.65 -11.69 2.24
CA ASP A 120 4.19 -11.86 2.17
C ASP A 120 3.60 -12.37 3.50
N THR A 121 4.25 -13.33 4.14
CA THR A 121 3.82 -13.85 5.45
C THR A 121 3.82 -12.74 6.51
N LYS A 122 4.83 -11.88 6.51
CA LYS A 122 4.95 -10.74 7.43
C LYS A 122 3.86 -9.70 7.18
N VAL A 123 3.67 -9.28 5.92
CA VAL A 123 2.62 -8.31 5.53
C VAL A 123 1.25 -8.83 5.93
N ARG A 124 0.94 -10.10 5.64
CA ARG A 124 -0.33 -10.71 6.05
C ARG A 124 -0.48 -10.86 7.56
N ALA A 125 0.60 -11.12 8.29
CA ALA A 125 0.56 -11.17 9.75
C ALA A 125 0.29 -9.78 10.36
N LEU A 126 0.92 -8.73 9.82
CA LEU A 126 0.65 -7.35 10.22
C LEU A 126 -0.79 -6.96 9.86
N ALA A 127 -1.22 -7.23 8.64
CA ALA A 127 -2.58 -6.92 8.20
C ALA A 127 -3.62 -7.63 9.08
N ARG A 128 -3.44 -8.92 9.43
CA ARG A 128 -4.32 -9.63 10.38
C ARG A 128 -4.31 -9.06 11.80
N LYS A 129 -3.23 -8.42 12.22
CA LYS A 129 -3.13 -7.81 13.56
C LYS A 129 -3.86 -6.48 13.63
N TYR A 130 -3.91 -5.76 12.51
CA TYR A 130 -4.46 -4.41 12.44
C TYR A 130 -5.82 -4.35 11.74
N LEU A 131 -6.29 -5.45 11.11
CA LEU A 131 -7.65 -5.66 10.56
C LEU A 131 -8.59 -6.19 11.63
#